data_AF-A0A1A0JUW8-F1
#
_entry.id   AF-A0A1A0JUW8-F1
#
_cell.length_a   1.000
_cell.length_b   1.000
_cell.length_c   1.000
_cell.angle_alpha   90.00
_cell.angle_beta   90.00
_cell.angle_gamma   90.00
#
_symmetry.space_group_name_H-M   'P 1'
#
loop_
_entity.id
_entity.type
_entity.pdbx_description
1 polymer ?
#
loop_
_entity_poly.entity_id
_entity_poly.type
_entity_poly.pdbx_seq_one_letter_code
_entity_poly.pdbx_strand_id
1 'polypeptide(L)'
;MAPSIYGINAEDAADEVDGALRRLWEEFLTDYLQEFQTPDAIDTNSGGEFDLSFEYAIDALIAEDIIISEQWLDVLEVAIYLDPWDREQFAEYAKRVRAHHAKASA
;
A
#
# COMPACT_ATOMS: atom_id res chain seq x y z
N MET A 1 -9.93 8.32 14.61
CA MET A 1 -8.91 7.32 14.98
C MET A 1 -7.90 7.31 13.85
N ALA A 2 -6.61 7.19 14.15
CA ALA A 2 -5.62 6.97 13.11
C ALA A 2 -5.96 5.69 12.34
N PRO A 3 -5.76 5.65 11.01
CA PRO A 3 -5.92 4.42 10.24
C PRO A 3 -5.05 3.31 10.84
N SER A 4 -5.62 2.12 10.94
CA SER A 4 -4.89 0.96 11.46
C SER A 4 -5.39 -0.32 10.80
N ILE A 5 -4.49 -1.26 10.58
CA ILE A 5 -4.81 -2.59 10.07
C ILE A 5 -3.95 -3.62 10.79
N TYR A 6 -4.53 -4.78 11.12
CA TYR A 6 -3.87 -5.85 11.88
C TYR A 6 -3.20 -5.38 13.20
N GLY A 7 -3.72 -4.32 13.81
CA GLY A 7 -3.15 -3.72 15.04
C GLY A 7 -1.93 -2.83 14.81
N ILE A 8 -1.57 -2.56 13.56
CA ILE A 8 -0.50 -1.64 13.15
C ILE A 8 -1.13 -0.27 12.90
N ASN A 9 -0.65 0.77 13.57
CA ASN A 9 -1.07 2.15 13.35
C ASN A 9 -0.28 2.75 12.19
N ALA A 10 -0.97 3.44 11.27
CA ALA A 10 -0.36 4.05 10.10
C ALA A 10 0.59 5.21 10.43
N GLU A 11 0.31 6.00 11.48
CA GLU A 11 1.20 7.09 11.94
C GLU A 11 2.48 6.51 12.54
N ASP A 12 2.39 5.44 13.34
CA ASP A 12 3.57 4.75 13.89
C ASP A 12 4.44 4.13 12.77
N ALA A 13 3.80 3.63 11.72
CA ALA A 13 4.47 3.14 10.52
C ALA A 13 5.16 4.27 9.74
N ALA A 14 4.50 5.42 9.55
CA ALA A 14 5.08 6.59 8.89
C ALA A 14 6.30 7.14 9.65
N ASP A 15 6.27 7.10 10.98
CA ASP A 15 7.38 7.50 11.85
C ASP A 15 8.45 6.40 12.02
N GLU A 16 8.28 5.24 11.35
CA GLU A 16 9.16 4.06 11.42
C GLU A 16 9.46 3.60 12.86
N VAL A 17 8.46 3.69 13.74
CA VAL A 17 8.58 3.28 15.13
C VAL A 17 8.56 1.75 15.20
N ASP A 18 9.63 1.16 15.76
CA ASP A 18 9.73 -0.27 16.06
C ASP A 18 9.51 -1.22 14.86
N GLY A 19 9.78 -0.76 13.63
CA GLY A 19 9.60 -1.55 12.40
C GLY A 19 8.14 -1.75 12.01
N ALA A 20 7.26 -0.82 12.39
CA ALA A 20 5.85 -0.84 12.05
C ALA A 20 5.61 -0.80 10.53
N LEU A 21 6.39 -0.02 9.76
CA LEU A 21 6.27 0.00 8.30
C LEU A 21 6.62 -1.36 7.69
N ARG A 22 7.64 -2.02 8.23
CA ARG A 22 8.01 -3.38 7.82
C ARG A 22 6.88 -4.38 8.00
N ARG A 23 6.25 -4.38 9.16
CA ARG A 23 5.11 -5.28 9.38
C ARG A 23 3.95 -4.92 8.48
N LEU A 24 3.68 -3.63 8.28
CA LEU A 24 2.63 -3.18 7.37
C LEU A 24 2.85 -3.70 5.95
N TRP A 25 4.09 -3.63 5.47
CA TRP A 25 4.47 -4.17 4.17
C TRP A 25 4.27 -5.69 4.08
N GLU A 26 4.73 -6.45 5.08
CA GLU A 26 4.58 -7.91 5.12
C GLU A 26 3.10 -8.33 5.09
N GLU A 27 2.24 -7.62 5.82
CA GLU A 27 0.79 -7.84 5.79
C GLU A 27 0.17 -7.43 4.44
N PHE A 28 0.60 -6.32 3.86
CA PHE A 28 0.10 -5.86 2.55
C PHE A 28 0.40 -6.89 1.46
N LEU A 29 1.62 -7.43 1.45
CA LEU A 29 2.00 -8.51 0.53
C LEU A 29 1.21 -9.78 0.77
N THR A 30 0.96 -10.13 2.04
CA THR A 30 0.16 -11.31 2.36
C THR A 30 -1.23 -11.21 1.75
N ASP A 31 -1.82 -10.02 1.74
CA ASP A 31 -3.16 -9.78 1.21
C ASP A 31 -3.18 -9.66 -0.34
N TYR A 32 -2.20 -8.95 -0.94
CA TYR A 32 -2.29 -8.52 -2.35
C TYR A 32 -1.21 -9.06 -3.29
N LEU A 33 -0.17 -9.75 -2.81
CA LEU A 33 0.96 -10.14 -3.66
C LEU A 33 0.52 -10.90 -4.93
N GLN A 34 -0.48 -11.76 -4.83
CA GLN A 34 -0.96 -12.57 -5.96
C GLN A 34 -1.85 -11.80 -6.94
N GLU A 35 -2.25 -10.56 -6.63
CA GLU A 35 -3.03 -9.71 -7.53
C GLU A 35 -2.16 -8.98 -8.56
N PHE A 36 -0.86 -8.84 -8.28
CA PHE A 36 0.09 -8.22 -9.19
C PHE A 36 0.41 -9.11 -10.38
N GLN A 37 0.73 -8.51 -11.54
CA GLN A 37 1.18 -9.23 -12.72
C GLN A 37 2.53 -9.92 -12.54
N THR A 38 3.41 -9.35 -11.69
CA THR A 38 4.78 -9.83 -11.48
C THR A 38 5.12 -10.03 -10.00
N PRO A 39 4.44 -10.97 -9.31
CA PRO A 39 4.60 -11.16 -7.86
C PRO A 39 6.05 -11.48 -7.44
N ASP A 40 6.75 -12.30 -8.22
CA ASP A 40 8.14 -12.70 -7.92
C ASP A 40 9.12 -11.51 -7.95
N ALA A 41 8.79 -10.43 -8.65
CA ALA A 41 9.61 -9.21 -8.68
C ALA A 41 9.37 -8.30 -7.48
N ILE A 42 8.22 -8.45 -6.82
CA ILE A 42 7.80 -7.66 -5.66
C ILE A 42 8.22 -8.34 -4.34
N ASP A 43 8.33 -9.68 -4.33
CA ASP A 43 8.69 -10.44 -3.13
C ASP A 43 10.11 -10.12 -2.60
N THR A 44 10.14 -9.50 -1.42
CA THR A 44 11.35 -9.16 -0.63
C THR A 44 12.22 -10.34 -0.22
N ASN A 45 11.74 -11.58 -0.34
CA ASN A 45 12.55 -12.78 -0.07
C ASN A 45 13.81 -12.90 -0.96
N SER A 46 13.94 -12.05 -1.99
CA SER A 46 15.06 -12.02 -2.93
C SER A 46 16.26 -11.16 -2.50
N GLY A 47 16.33 -10.67 -1.25
CA GLY A 47 17.51 -9.97 -0.71
C GLY A 47 17.74 -8.55 -1.23
N GLY A 48 16.68 -7.87 -1.68
CA GLY A 48 16.69 -6.45 -2.06
C GLY A 48 16.60 -5.49 -0.86
N GLU A 49 16.76 -4.19 -1.13
CA GLU A 49 16.47 -3.14 -0.14
C GLU A 49 14.95 -3.09 0.10
N PHE A 50 14.54 -3.29 1.36
CA PHE A 50 13.14 -3.38 1.77
C PHE A 50 12.32 -2.18 1.28
N ASP A 51 12.85 -0.96 1.42
CA ASP A 51 12.18 0.28 1.01
C ASP A 51 11.89 0.30 -0.49
N LEU A 52 12.86 -0.09 -1.32
CA LEU A 52 12.71 -0.13 -2.79
C LEU A 52 11.66 -1.15 -3.23
N SER A 53 11.58 -2.31 -2.57
CA SER A 53 10.57 -3.32 -2.87
C SER A 53 9.17 -2.85 -2.49
N PHE A 54 9.02 -2.12 -1.37
CA PHE A 54 7.73 -1.57 -0.98
C PHE A 54 7.29 -0.46 -1.93
N GLU A 55 8.17 0.49 -2.26
CA GLU A 55 7.91 1.54 -3.25
C GLU A 55 7.49 0.96 -4.60
N TYR A 56 8.23 -0.04 -5.11
CA TYR A 56 7.90 -0.70 -6.37
C TYR A 56 6.50 -1.33 -6.37
N ALA A 57 6.04 -1.84 -5.24
CA ALA A 57 4.71 -2.42 -5.12
C ALA A 57 3.61 -1.37 -5.11
N ILE A 58 3.87 -0.21 -4.51
CA ILE A 58 2.95 0.94 -4.60
C ILE A 58 2.86 1.43 -6.04
N ASP A 59 3.99 1.52 -6.74
CA ASP A 59 4.01 1.88 -8.17
C ASP A 59 3.22 0.88 -9.02
N ALA A 60 3.45 -0.42 -8.80
CA ALA A 60 2.73 -1.48 -9.49
C ALA A 60 1.22 -1.43 -9.17
N LEU A 61 0.86 -1.14 -7.92
CA LEU A 61 -0.53 -1.01 -7.49
C LEU A 61 -1.25 0.10 -8.27
N ILE A 62 -0.60 1.25 -8.44
CA ILE A 62 -1.11 2.39 -9.19
C ILE A 62 -1.17 2.07 -10.69
N ALA A 63 -0.09 1.50 -11.24
CA ALA A 63 0.05 1.24 -12.68
C ALA A 63 -0.90 0.15 -13.19
N GLU A 64 -1.11 -0.89 -12.39
CA GLU A 64 -2.00 -2.02 -12.71
C GLU A 64 -3.46 -1.76 -12.30
N ASP A 65 -3.73 -0.66 -11.59
CA ASP A 65 -5.06 -0.24 -11.09
C ASP A 65 -5.73 -1.33 -10.24
N ILE A 66 -4.94 -1.98 -9.38
CA ILE A 66 -5.40 -3.06 -8.49
C ILE A 66 -6.33 -2.50 -7.41
N ILE A 67 -7.50 -3.12 -7.21
CA ILE A 67 -8.50 -2.62 -6.27
C ILE A 67 -8.27 -3.21 -4.88
N ILE A 68 -7.66 -2.43 -3.99
CA ILE A 68 -7.51 -2.78 -2.56
C ILE A 68 -8.74 -2.42 -1.74
N SER A 69 -8.81 -2.87 -0.49
CA SER A 69 -9.86 -2.49 0.45
C SER A 69 -9.74 -1.01 0.85
N GLU A 70 -10.86 -0.38 1.25
CA GLU A 70 -10.83 1.01 1.72
C GLU A 70 -9.96 1.17 2.97
N GLN A 71 -9.92 0.16 3.85
CA GLN A 71 -9.08 0.18 5.04
C GLN A 71 -7.59 0.18 4.68
N TRP A 72 -7.19 -0.61 3.69
CA TRP A 72 -5.81 -0.61 3.20
C TRP A 72 -5.46 0.72 2.54
N LEU A 73 -6.38 1.28 1.75
CA LEU A 73 -6.18 2.59 1.11
C LEU A 73 -5.95 3.70 2.15
N ASP A 74 -6.78 3.75 3.20
CA ASP A 74 -6.66 4.76 4.25
C ASP A 74 -5.36 4.61 5.06
N VAL A 75 -4.88 3.38 5.26
CA VAL A 75 -3.60 3.13 5.93
C VAL A 75 -2.42 3.55 5.05
N LEU A 76 -2.43 3.17 3.77
CA LEU A 76 -1.37 3.55 2.84
C LEU A 76 -1.28 5.07 2.66
N GLU A 77 -2.40 5.79 2.57
CA GLU A 77 -2.42 7.26 2.48
C GLU A 77 -1.68 7.99 3.61
N VAL A 78 -1.53 7.33 4.77
CA VAL A 78 -0.83 7.88 5.93
C VAL A 78 0.58 7.32 6.06
N ALA A 79 0.74 6.00 5.89
CA ALA A 79 1.98 5.30 6.21
C ALA A 79 3.10 5.49 5.18
N ILE A 80 2.76 5.74 3.90
CA ILE A 80 3.76 5.81 2.83
C ILE A 80 4.24 7.25 2.60
N TYR A 81 5.55 7.42 2.49
CA TYR A 81 6.12 8.65 1.93
C TYR A 81 6.23 8.49 0.41
N LEU A 82 5.56 9.38 -0.32
CA LEU A 82 5.71 9.49 -1.77
C LEU A 82 6.31 10.85 -2.11
N ASP A 83 7.18 10.89 -3.11
CA ASP A 83 7.57 12.16 -3.68
C ASP A 83 6.36 12.85 -4.34
N PRO A 84 6.44 14.17 -4.61
CA PRO A 84 5.29 14.93 -5.08
C PRO A 84 4.64 14.39 -6.36
N TRP A 85 5.42 13.79 -7.27
CA TRP A 85 4.90 13.25 -8.52
C TRP A 85 4.04 12.01 -8.26
N ASP A 86 4.56 11.05 -7.51
CA ASP A 86 3.84 9.81 -7.21
C ASP A 86 2.65 10.02 -6.27
N ARG A 87 2.71 11.06 -5.44
CA ARG A 87 1.57 11.48 -4.62
C ARG A 87 0.36 11.89 -5.46
N GLU A 88 0.56 12.56 -6.61
CA GLU A 88 -0.54 12.92 -7.50
C GLU A 88 -1.14 11.67 -8.16
N GLN A 89 -0.29 10.75 -8.62
CA GLN A 89 -0.74 9.48 -9.22
C GLN A 89 -1.53 8.64 -8.22
N PHE A 90 -1.02 8.53 -6.99
CA PHE A 90 -1.68 7.81 -5.89
C PHE A 90 -3.02 8.45 -5.52
N ALA A 91 -3.13 9.78 -5.50
CA ALA A 91 -4.41 10.45 -5.23
C ALA A 91 -5.48 10.16 -6.29
N GLU A 92 -5.10 10.09 -7.57
CA GLU A 92 -6.03 9.68 -8.63
C GLU A 92 -6.40 8.20 -8.54
N TYR A 93 -5.46 7.33 -8.20
CA TYR A 93 -5.71 5.92 -7.90
C TYR A 93 -6.71 5.77 -6.73
N ALA A 94 -6.49 6.46 -5.62
CA ALA A 94 -7.35 6.44 -4.43
C ALA A 94 -8.80 6.83 -4.76
N LYS A 95 -8.99 7.82 -5.65
CA LYS A 95 -10.34 8.20 -6.12
C LYS A 95 -11.01 7.06 -6.88
N ARG A 96 -10.28 6.32 -7.72
CA ARG A 96 -10.83 5.19 -8.49
C ARG A 96 -11.22 4.03 -7.58
N VAL A 97 -10.37 3.67 -6.62
CA VAL A 97 -10.67 2.63 -5.61
C VAL A 97 -11.93 2.99 -4.82
N ARG A 98 -12.03 4.21 -4.28
CA ARG A 98 -13.22 4.66 -3.54
C ARG A 98 -14.48 4.68 -4.42
N ALA A 99 -14.36 5.11 -5.68
CA ALA A 99 -15.48 5.08 -6.61
C ALA A 99 -15.95 3.65 -6.93
N HIS A 100 -15.03 2.67 -6.96
CA HIS A 100 -15.37 1.26 -7.13
C HIS A 100 -16.17 0.74 -5.92
N HIS A 101 -15.68 0.95 -4.69
CA HIS A 101 -16.38 0.52 -3.47
C HIS A 101 -17.73 1.20 -3.27
N ALA A 102 -17.85 2.49 -3.61
CA ALA A 102 -19.12 3.21 -3.59
C ALA A 102 -20.17 2.61 -4.54
N LYS A 103 -19.75 2.13 -5.72
CA LYS A 103 -20.65 1.44 -6.66
C LYS A 103 -21.01 0.03 -6.20
N ALA A 104 -20.07 -0.69 -5.60
CA ALA A 104 -20.31 -2.05 -5.10
C ALA A 104 -21.26 -2.07 -3.89
N SER A 105 -21.37 -0.94 -3.17
CA SER A 105 -22.23 -0.78 -1.99
C SER A 105 -23.65 -0.26 -2.30
N ALA A 106 -23.97 0.00 -3.57
CA ALA A 106 -25.24 0.57 -4.04
C ALA A 106 -26.15 -0.50 -4.67
#